data_AF-A0A7X5Q4T5-F1
#
_entry.id   AF-A0A7X5Q4T5-F1
#
_cell.length_a   1.000
_cell.length_b   1.000
_cell.length_c   1.000
_cell.angle_alpha   90.00
_cell.angle_beta   90.00
_cell.angle_gamma   90.00
#
_symmetry.space_group_name_H-M   'P 1'
#
loop_
_entity.id
_entity.type
_entity.pdbx_description
1 polymer ?
#
loop_
_entity_poly.entity_id
_entity_poly.type
_entity_poly.pdbx_seq_one_letter_code
_entity_poly.pdbx_strand_id
1 'polypeptide(L)'
;MTNCLKRISHRLHQIQRTFFPDLNHEAGPIPETLIRLTYVLETIHSQKIFLPAQNWMGRPPKSRRGILNAFIAKAFLNMPTTKHLVERLQSDQHLRLICGFETRKSVPSESVFSRVFAEFAETELPECIHEALIKNSCAEKISEQVSRDSTTIKAREKPEKKANKVSKSPKKRRGRPRKGEAPAMKKPTRVQKQLNMTLEQMLKDLPIACDRGSKKNSQGYIETWTGYKLHIDTADNGIPVAAILTSASVHDSQAAIPLATITSNRTHNFYDLMDSAYDQKEIADYSRKLNHVPLIDVNPRRNKELKESLGSEKKARKTLNWEPAEATRYKARSGAERTNARLKDEFGGRTVRVRGPRKVFCHLMIGVLTLTADRLMRMIM
;
A
#
# COMPACT_ATOMS: atom_id res chain seq x y z
N MET A 1 -24.00 -3.41 -10.97
CA MET A 1 -22.65 -3.13 -11.52
C MET A 1 -22.51 -3.47 -13.01
N THR A 2 -23.19 -4.50 -13.54
CA THR A 2 -23.27 -4.84 -14.97
C THR A 2 -23.79 -3.70 -15.87
N ASN A 3 -24.75 -2.91 -15.40
CA ASN A 3 -25.21 -1.70 -16.13
C ASN A 3 -24.18 -0.56 -16.17
N CYS A 4 -23.27 -0.49 -15.19
CA CYS A 4 -22.21 0.51 -15.18
C CYS A 4 -21.17 0.16 -16.25
N LEU A 5 -20.71 -1.10 -16.28
CA LEU A 5 -19.79 -1.59 -17.32
C LEU A 5 -20.38 -1.56 -18.72
N LYS A 6 -21.67 -1.89 -18.92
CA LYS A 6 -22.33 -1.73 -20.23
C LYS A 6 -22.35 -0.27 -20.67
N ARG A 7 -22.60 0.66 -19.75
CA ARG A 7 -22.66 2.11 -20.02
C ARG A 7 -21.26 2.75 -20.18
N ILE A 8 -20.25 2.19 -19.52
CA ILE A 8 -18.83 2.56 -19.58
C ILE A 8 -18.22 2.06 -20.91
N SER A 9 -18.36 0.77 -21.21
CA SER A 9 -17.97 0.17 -22.50
C SER A 9 -18.66 0.87 -23.67
N HIS A 10 -19.96 1.19 -23.55
CA HIS A 10 -20.69 1.94 -24.56
C HIS A 10 -20.15 3.36 -24.72
N ARG A 11 -19.83 4.09 -23.64
CA ARG A 11 -19.26 5.45 -23.74
C ARG A 11 -17.87 5.46 -24.35
N LEU A 12 -17.01 4.49 -24.03
CA LEU A 12 -15.66 4.44 -24.59
C LEU A 12 -15.67 3.92 -26.04
N HIS A 13 -16.54 2.97 -26.38
CA HIS A 13 -16.85 2.61 -27.77
C HIS A 13 -17.45 3.78 -28.57
N GLN A 14 -18.36 4.57 -27.97
CA GLN A 14 -18.90 5.77 -28.61
C GLN A 14 -17.84 6.85 -28.77
N ILE A 15 -17.02 7.13 -27.76
CA ILE A 15 -15.95 8.13 -27.85
C ILE A 15 -14.90 7.71 -28.88
N GLN A 16 -14.53 6.42 -28.93
CA GLN A 16 -13.66 5.86 -29.98
C GLN A 16 -14.26 6.01 -31.38
N ARG A 17 -15.56 5.75 -31.56
CA ARG A 17 -16.21 5.84 -32.88
C ARG A 17 -16.53 7.27 -33.31
N THR A 18 -16.84 8.17 -32.37
CA THR A 18 -17.33 9.52 -32.69
C THR A 18 -16.20 10.56 -32.76
N PHE A 19 -15.14 10.43 -31.96
CA PHE A 19 -14.03 11.41 -31.96
C PHE A 19 -12.76 10.90 -32.67
N PHE A 20 -12.67 9.61 -32.94
CA PHE A 20 -11.44 8.96 -33.40
C PHE A 20 -11.67 7.88 -34.49
N PRO A 21 -12.51 8.11 -35.52
CA PRO A 21 -12.72 7.12 -36.58
C PRO A 21 -11.41 6.75 -37.30
N ASP A 22 -10.47 7.69 -37.42
CA ASP A 22 -9.20 7.52 -38.15
C ASP A 22 -8.06 6.86 -37.35
N LEU A 23 -8.26 6.61 -36.06
CA LEU A 23 -7.20 6.06 -35.19
C LEU A 23 -6.83 4.61 -35.51
N ASN A 24 -7.81 3.83 -35.97
CA ASN A 24 -7.58 2.49 -36.46
C ASN A 24 -6.87 2.50 -37.82
N HIS A 25 -6.98 3.59 -38.58
CA HIS A 25 -6.41 3.69 -39.93
C HIS A 25 -4.92 4.06 -39.91
N GLU A 26 -4.46 4.84 -38.92
CA GLU A 26 -3.05 5.28 -38.82
C GLU A 26 -2.19 4.48 -37.81
N ALA A 27 -2.76 3.95 -36.72
CA ALA A 27 -1.99 3.34 -35.63
C ALA A 27 -2.17 1.82 -35.47
N GLY A 28 -3.02 1.20 -36.30
CA GLY A 28 -3.35 -0.23 -36.20
C GLY A 28 -4.21 -0.59 -34.97
N PRO A 29 -4.48 -1.89 -34.73
CA PRO A 29 -5.35 -2.34 -33.64
C PRO A 29 -4.74 -2.05 -32.27
N ILE A 30 -5.59 -1.74 -31.29
CA ILE A 30 -5.15 -1.46 -29.92
C ILE A 30 -4.74 -2.77 -29.24
N PRO A 31 -3.52 -2.86 -28.67
CA PRO A 31 -3.09 -4.04 -27.93
C PRO A 31 -3.98 -4.34 -26.71
N GLU A 32 -4.24 -5.61 -26.42
CA GLU A 32 -5.06 -6.06 -25.28
C GLU A 32 -4.59 -5.49 -23.94
N THR A 33 -3.29 -5.34 -23.74
CA THR A 33 -2.74 -4.71 -22.52
C THR A 33 -3.20 -3.26 -22.36
N LEU A 34 -3.31 -2.50 -23.46
CA LEU A 34 -3.76 -1.12 -23.43
C LEU A 34 -5.29 -1.02 -23.27
N ILE A 35 -6.05 -2.00 -23.78
CA ILE A 35 -7.49 -2.14 -23.49
C ILE A 35 -7.70 -2.39 -21.98
N ARG A 36 -6.90 -3.26 -21.36
CA ARG A 36 -6.96 -3.45 -19.90
C ARG A 36 -6.60 -2.18 -19.12
N LEU A 37 -5.64 -1.39 -19.62
CA LEU A 37 -5.31 -0.10 -19.04
C LEU A 37 -6.48 0.89 -19.10
N THR A 38 -7.27 0.91 -20.19
CA THR A 38 -8.44 1.80 -20.26
C THR A 38 -9.46 1.47 -19.19
N TYR A 39 -9.74 0.18 -18.95
CA TYR A 39 -10.64 -0.23 -17.87
C TYR A 39 -10.14 0.15 -16.48
N VAL A 40 -8.83 0.07 -16.24
CA VAL A 40 -8.20 0.51 -14.99
C VAL A 40 -8.39 2.02 -14.80
N LEU A 41 -8.13 2.82 -15.84
CA LEU A 41 -8.32 4.27 -15.80
C LEU A 41 -9.79 4.63 -15.57
N GLU A 42 -10.73 3.96 -16.24
CA GLU A 42 -12.16 4.17 -16.05
C GLU A 42 -12.61 3.86 -14.62
N THR A 43 -12.13 2.76 -14.05
CA THR A 43 -12.40 2.39 -12.65
C THR A 43 -11.95 3.51 -11.71
N ILE A 44 -10.75 4.05 -11.93
CA ILE A 44 -10.22 5.16 -11.13
C ILE A 44 -11.01 6.45 -11.38
N HIS A 45 -11.39 6.72 -12.62
CA HIS A 45 -12.11 7.93 -13.04
C HIS A 45 -13.59 7.94 -12.68
N SER A 46 -14.16 6.80 -12.29
CA SER A 46 -15.50 6.73 -11.70
C SER A 46 -15.61 7.53 -10.40
N GLN A 47 -14.47 7.85 -9.79
CA GLN A 47 -14.36 8.64 -8.58
C GLN A 47 -14.29 10.14 -8.88
N LYS A 48 -14.75 10.98 -7.95
CA LYS A 48 -14.52 12.43 -8.03
C LYS A 48 -13.05 12.70 -7.78
N ILE A 49 -12.33 13.15 -8.82
CA ILE A 49 -10.91 13.47 -8.73
C ILE A 49 -10.73 14.98 -8.64
N PHE A 50 -10.28 15.46 -7.48
CA PHE A 50 -9.90 16.85 -7.26
C PHE A 50 -8.44 17.03 -7.63
N LEU A 51 -8.18 17.55 -8.82
CA LEU A 51 -6.82 17.84 -9.25
C LEU A 51 -6.35 19.18 -8.65
N PRO A 52 -5.05 19.32 -8.34
CA PRO A 52 -4.50 20.58 -7.85
C PRO A 52 -4.89 21.75 -8.76
N ALA A 53 -5.30 22.86 -8.13
CA ALA A 53 -5.71 24.06 -8.83
C ALA A 53 -4.59 24.57 -9.75
N GLN A 54 -4.98 24.99 -10.95
CA GLN A 54 -4.05 25.54 -11.93
C GLN A 54 -4.12 27.07 -11.83
N ASN A 55 -3.03 27.72 -11.44
CA ASN A 55 -2.94 29.17 -11.52
C ASN A 55 -2.62 29.56 -12.96
N TRP A 56 -3.49 30.37 -13.56
CA TRP A 56 -3.42 30.81 -14.95
C TRP A 56 -2.62 32.11 -15.08
N MET A 57 -1.33 32.05 -14.74
CA MET A 57 -0.39 33.14 -15.01
C MET A 57 0.63 32.64 -16.06
N GLY A 58 0.50 33.11 -17.30
CA GLY A 58 1.41 32.77 -18.41
C GLY A 58 1.00 31.55 -19.24
N ARG A 59 1.98 30.76 -19.72
CA ARG A 59 1.74 29.61 -20.60
C ARG A 59 0.78 28.60 -19.94
N PRO A 60 -0.28 28.14 -20.64
CA PRO A 60 -1.25 27.22 -20.06
C PRO A 60 -0.59 25.97 -19.45
N PRO A 61 -0.93 25.63 -18.19
CA PRO A 61 -0.39 24.45 -17.54
C PRO A 61 -0.74 23.17 -18.31
N LYS A 62 0.20 22.22 -18.36
CA LYS A 62 -0.05 20.89 -18.93
C LYS A 62 -1.11 20.14 -18.11
N SER A 63 -1.89 19.30 -18.79
CA SER A 63 -3.00 18.53 -18.20
C SER A 63 -2.53 17.66 -17.02
N ARG A 64 -2.97 18.00 -15.80
CA ARG A 64 -2.73 17.18 -14.60
C ARG A 64 -3.40 15.82 -14.72
N ARG A 65 -4.60 15.76 -15.30
CA ARG A 65 -5.30 14.49 -15.54
C ARG A 65 -4.51 13.57 -16.46
N GLY A 66 -3.97 14.12 -17.55
CA GLY A 66 -3.16 13.32 -18.48
C GLY A 66 -1.84 12.84 -17.87
N ILE A 67 -1.21 13.68 -17.04
CA ILE A 67 -0.01 13.29 -16.28
C ILE A 67 -0.34 12.21 -15.24
N LEU A 68 -1.48 12.30 -14.54
CA LEU A 68 -1.96 11.26 -13.63
C LEU A 68 -2.19 9.93 -14.36
N ASN A 69 -2.89 9.96 -15.51
CA ASN A 69 -3.12 8.77 -16.33
C ASN A 69 -1.80 8.14 -16.79
N ALA A 70 -0.83 8.98 -17.18
CA ALA A 70 0.50 8.51 -17.55
C ALA A 70 1.26 7.87 -16.38
N PHE A 71 1.11 8.37 -15.14
CA PHE A 71 1.68 7.70 -13.98
C PHE A 71 0.97 6.40 -13.61
N ILE A 72 -0.35 6.32 -13.77
CA ILE A 72 -1.11 5.07 -13.63
C ILE A 72 -0.65 4.07 -14.69
N ALA A 73 -0.51 4.50 -15.94
CA ALA A 73 0.02 3.67 -17.02
C ALA A 73 1.46 3.22 -16.74
N LYS A 74 2.31 4.10 -16.20
CA LYS A 74 3.66 3.76 -15.75
C LYS A 74 3.65 2.65 -14.71
N ALA A 75 2.73 2.71 -13.74
CA ALA A 75 2.57 1.66 -12.74
C ALA A 75 2.05 0.36 -13.38
N PHE A 76 0.97 0.43 -14.17
CA PHE A 76 0.32 -0.73 -14.79
C PHE A 76 1.23 -1.49 -15.76
N LEU A 77 2.02 -0.76 -16.57
CA LEU A 77 2.97 -1.33 -17.53
C LEU A 77 4.35 -1.59 -16.90
N ASN A 78 4.48 -1.45 -15.58
CA ASN A 78 5.69 -1.65 -14.80
C ASN A 78 6.93 -0.90 -15.32
N MET A 79 6.73 0.32 -15.83
CA MET A 79 7.81 1.12 -16.42
C MET A 79 8.74 1.65 -15.33
N PRO A 80 10.07 1.45 -15.47
CA PRO A 80 11.02 1.66 -14.37
C PRO A 80 11.30 3.14 -14.07
N THR A 81 11.22 4.03 -15.07
CA THR A 81 11.62 5.43 -14.94
C THR A 81 10.63 6.36 -15.65
N THR A 82 10.62 7.64 -15.24
CA THR A 82 9.81 8.69 -15.92
C THR A 82 10.33 8.96 -17.32
N LYS A 83 11.65 8.92 -17.54
CA LYS A 83 12.25 8.97 -18.88
C LYS A 83 11.66 7.91 -19.82
N HIS A 84 11.59 6.65 -19.37
CA HIS A 84 11.01 5.57 -20.17
C HIS A 84 9.52 5.78 -20.47
N LEU A 85 8.76 6.31 -19.50
CA LEU A 85 7.37 6.71 -19.73
C LEU A 85 7.25 7.78 -20.83
N VAL A 86 8.07 8.82 -20.77
CA VAL A 86 8.05 9.91 -21.76
C VAL A 86 8.43 9.39 -23.15
N GLU A 87 9.50 8.59 -23.25
CA GLU A 87 9.91 7.94 -24.51
C GLU A 87 8.77 7.08 -25.08
N ARG A 88 8.11 6.27 -24.23
CA ARG A 88 7.00 5.43 -24.67
C ARG A 88 5.80 6.25 -25.14
N LEU A 89 5.46 7.35 -24.46
CA LEU A 89 4.39 8.27 -24.89
C LEU A 89 4.71 8.96 -26.23
N GLN A 90 5.99 9.20 -26.52
CA GLN A 90 6.41 9.77 -27.81
C GLN A 90 6.29 8.74 -28.95
N SER A 91 6.68 7.48 -28.70
CA SER A 91 6.66 6.43 -29.71
C SER A 91 5.27 5.82 -29.94
N ASP A 92 4.52 5.55 -28.87
CA ASP A 92 3.29 4.76 -28.88
C ASP A 92 2.06 5.68 -28.93
N GLN A 93 1.39 5.72 -30.09
CA GLN A 93 0.23 6.58 -30.31
C GLN A 93 -0.97 6.19 -29.44
N HIS A 94 -1.26 4.89 -29.32
CA HIS A 94 -2.38 4.39 -28.52
C HIS A 94 -2.23 4.78 -27.06
N LEU A 95 -1.05 4.50 -26.47
CA LEU A 95 -0.79 4.87 -25.08
C LEU A 95 -0.90 6.38 -24.85
N ARG A 96 -0.36 7.17 -25.79
CA ARG A 96 -0.37 8.63 -25.73
C ARG A 96 -1.81 9.17 -25.65
N LEU A 97 -2.69 8.66 -26.50
CA LEU A 97 -4.09 9.07 -26.56
C LEU A 97 -4.91 8.57 -25.36
N ILE A 98 -4.67 7.34 -24.91
CA ILE A 98 -5.26 6.80 -23.67
C ILE A 98 -4.90 7.69 -22.46
N CYS A 99 -3.68 8.21 -22.43
CA CYS A 99 -3.25 9.16 -21.41
C CYS A 99 -3.80 10.59 -21.63
N GLY A 100 -4.55 10.87 -22.69
CA GLY A 100 -5.16 12.17 -22.98
C GLY A 100 -4.21 13.17 -23.64
N PHE A 101 -3.18 12.69 -24.35
CA PHE A 101 -2.28 13.52 -25.14
C PHE A 101 -2.58 13.33 -26.63
N GLU A 102 -3.07 14.37 -27.31
CA GLU A 102 -3.45 14.27 -28.73
C GLU A 102 -2.24 14.10 -29.66
N THR A 103 -1.18 14.88 -29.44
CA THR A 103 0.00 14.94 -30.32
C THR A 103 1.30 14.68 -29.57
N ARG A 104 2.37 14.31 -30.28
CA ARG A 104 3.72 14.18 -29.70
C ARG A 104 4.20 15.45 -28.99
N LYS A 105 3.81 16.63 -29.50
CA LYS A 105 4.12 17.95 -28.90
C LYS A 105 3.35 18.24 -27.61
N SER A 106 2.20 17.56 -27.39
CA SER A 106 1.41 17.76 -26.18
C SER A 106 2.01 17.05 -24.97
N VAL A 107 2.75 15.94 -25.19
CA VAL A 107 3.48 15.18 -24.17
C VAL A 107 4.46 16.09 -23.40
N PRO A 108 4.31 16.22 -22.08
CA PRO A 108 5.20 17.05 -21.26
C PRO A 108 6.62 16.49 -21.17
N SER A 109 7.60 17.37 -20.94
CA SER A 109 8.96 16.97 -20.63
C SER A 109 9.06 16.28 -19.27
N GLU A 110 10.14 15.54 -19.03
CA GLU A 110 10.41 14.89 -17.74
C GLU A 110 10.43 15.89 -16.56
N SER A 111 10.91 17.11 -16.79
CA SER A 111 10.89 18.18 -15.79
C SER A 111 9.48 18.61 -15.39
N VAL A 112 8.51 18.60 -16.32
CA VAL A 112 7.10 18.88 -16.00
C VAL A 112 6.50 17.71 -15.21
N PHE A 113 6.74 16.46 -15.63
CA PHE A 113 6.32 15.28 -14.87
C PHE A 113 6.84 15.30 -13.43
N SER A 114 8.12 15.67 -13.23
CA SER A 114 8.72 15.75 -11.90
C SER A 114 8.06 16.81 -11.00
N ARG A 115 7.75 18.00 -11.55
CA ARG A 115 7.05 19.06 -10.82
C ARG A 115 5.63 18.65 -10.44
N VAL A 116 4.86 18.13 -11.39
CA VAL A 116 3.47 17.69 -11.12
C VAL A 116 3.45 16.49 -10.16
N PHE A 117 4.43 15.60 -10.21
CA PHE A 117 4.56 14.52 -9.23
C PHE A 117 4.79 15.06 -7.81
N ALA A 118 5.56 16.15 -7.67
CA ALA A 118 5.73 16.80 -6.38
C ALA A 118 4.41 17.40 -5.88
N GLU A 119 3.62 18.05 -6.75
CA GLU A 119 2.26 18.52 -6.43
C GLU A 119 1.38 17.37 -5.93
N PHE A 120 1.35 16.23 -6.63
CA PHE A 120 0.55 15.06 -6.23
C PHE A 120 0.96 14.48 -4.89
N ALA A 121 2.27 14.45 -4.60
CA ALA A 121 2.78 13.99 -3.31
C ALA A 121 2.52 15.00 -2.19
N GLU A 122 2.40 16.28 -2.52
CA GLU A 122 2.05 17.32 -1.55
C GLU A 122 0.57 17.31 -1.18
N THR A 123 -0.30 17.02 -2.14
CA THR A 123 -1.75 16.96 -1.95
C THR A 123 -2.26 15.56 -1.60
N GLU A 124 -1.38 14.55 -1.48
CA GLU A 124 -1.73 13.15 -1.22
C GLU A 124 -2.81 12.62 -2.19
N LEU A 125 -2.70 13.03 -3.46
CA LEU A 125 -3.74 12.81 -4.47
C LEU A 125 -4.04 11.30 -4.68
N PRO A 126 -3.04 10.42 -4.87
CA PRO A 126 -3.29 8.98 -5.01
C PRO A 126 -3.99 8.37 -3.79
N GLU A 127 -3.64 8.82 -2.58
CA GLU A 127 -4.23 8.40 -1.31
C GLU A 127 -5.71 8.76 -1.24
N CYS A 128 -6.06 10.00 -1.59
CA CYS A 128 -7.45 10.47 -1.61
C CYS A 128 -8.30 9.72 -2.65
N ILE A 129 -7.76 9.51 -3.86
CA ILE A 129 -8.45 8.76 -4.92
C ILE A 129 -8.65 7.30 -4.48
N HIS A 130 -7.61 6.69 -3.90
CA HIS A 130 -7.68 5.32 -3.40
C HIS A 130 -8.74 5.18 -2.30
N GLU A 131 -8.78 6.11 -1.35
CA GLU A 131 -9.81 6.12 -0.32
C GLU A 131 -11.22 6.21 -0.90
N ALA A 132 -11.45 7.14 -1.83
CA ALA A 132 -12.74 7.30 -2.49
C ALA A 132 -13.13 6.03 -3.26
N LEU A 133 -12.18 5.43 -3.99
CA LEU A 133 -12.39 4.19 -4.74
C LEU A 133 -12.81 3.03 -3.82
N ILE A 134 -12.12 2.86 -2.69
CA ILE A 134 -12.45 1.81 -1.73
C ILE A 134 -13.80 2.08 -1.08
N LYS A 135 -14.07 3.30 -0.58
CA LYS A 135 -15.36 3.64 0.01
C LYS A 135 -16.50 3.40 -0.98
N ASN A 136 -16.38 3.82 -2.23
CA ASN A 136 -17.44 3.64 -3.21
C ASN A 136 -17.59 2.20 -3.73
N SER A 137 -16.52 1.41 -3.75
CA SER A 137 -16.56 0.03 -4.27
C SER A 137 -16.82 -1.03 -3.20
N CYS A 138 -16.45 -0.73 -1.95
CA CYS A 138 -16.45 -1.66 -0.83
C CYS A 138 -17.35 -1.24 0.33
N ALA A 139 -17.92 -0.02 0.39
CA ALA A 139 -18.77 0.36 1.54
C ALA A 139 -20.01 -0.52 1.70
N GLU A 140 -20.63 -0.97 0.61
CA GLU A 140 -21.79 -1.88 0.66
C GLU A 140 -21.39 -3.37 0.72
N LYS A 141 -20.11 -3.68 0.53
CA LYS A 141 -19.60 -5.05 0.50
C LYS A 141 -18.81 -5.33 1.76
N ILE A 142 -19.39 -6.14 2.63
CA ILE A 142 -18.71 -6.63 3.81
C ILE A 142 -17.55 -7.52 3.35
N SER A 143 -16.33 -7.17 3.74
CA SER A 143 -15.18 -8.05 3.57
C SER A 143 -15.23 -9.11 4.66
N GLU A 144 -14.98 -10.37 4.34
CA GLU A 144 -14.90 -11.41 5.36
C GLU A 144 -13.67 -11.16 6.24
N GLN A 145 -12.51 -10.95 5.63
CA GLN A 145 -11.27 -10.77 6.38
C GLN A 145 -10.35 -9.70 5.78
N VAL A 146 -9.50 -9.15 6.64
CA VAL A 146 -8.39 -8.29 6.25
C VAL A 146 -7.10 -8.92 6.72
N SER A 147 -6.18 -9.12 5.79
CA SER A 147 -4.83 -9.61 6.06
C SER A 147 -3.86 -8.44 6.12
N ARG A 148 -3.18 -8.29 7.27
CA ARG A 148 -2.20 -7.23 7.50
C ARG A 148 -0.79 -7.77 7.37
N ASP A 149 -0.02 -7.19 6.46
CA ASP A 149 1.39 -7.51 6.30
C ASP A 149 2.19 -6.28 5.88
N SER A 150 3.50 -6.34 6.09
CA SER A 150 4.42 -5.29 5.70
C SER A 150 5.40 -5.79 4.64
N THR A 151 5.85 -4.87 3.79
CA THR A 151 6.82 -5.18 2.76
C THR A 151 7.95 -4.17 2.70
N THR A 152 9.16 -4.68 2.46
CA THR A 152 10.38 -3.86 2.40
C THR A 152 10.43 -3.05 1.12
N ILE A 153 10.67 -1.74 1.22
CA ILE A 153 10.84 -0.85 0.07
C ILE A 153 12.27 -0.33 0.06
N LYS A 154 13.06 -0.75 -0.94
CA LYS A 154 14.43 -0.28 -1.11
C LYS A 154 14.41 1.12 -1.73
N ALA A 155 15.03 2.09 -1.06
CA ALA A 155 15.15 3.46 -1.56
C ALA A 155 16.57 3.74 -2.05
N ARG A 156 16.70 4.68 -2.99
CA ARG A 156 17.99 5.15 -3.53
C ARG A 156 18.38 6.50 -2.93
N GLU A 157 18.39 6.57 -1.61
CA GLU A 157 18.76 7.76 -0.86
C GLU A 157 19.58 7.41 0.37
N LYS A 158 20.27 8.41 0.92
CA LYS A 158 21.11 8.21 2.10
C LYS A 158 20.21 8.06 3.33
N PRO A 159 20.45 7.06 4.20
CA PRO A 159 19.70 6.95 5.44
C PRO A 159 20.00 8.15 6.33
N GLU A 160 18.99 8.67 7.01
CA GLU A 160 19.18 9.73 7.98
C GLU A 160 20.07 9.24 9.12
N LYS A 161 21.01 10.09 9.53
CA LYS A 161 21.84 9.82 10.69
C LYS A 161 20.92 9.89 11.92
N LYS A 162 20.76 8.77 12.62
CA LYS A 162 20.12 8.78 13.93
C LYS A 162 20.88 9.77 14.80
N ALA A 163 20.21 10.81 15.32
CA ALA A 163 20.82 11.76 16.24
C ALA A 163 21.57 10.95 17.31
N ASN A 164 22.87 11.25 17.49
CA ASN A 164 23.66 10.64 18.53
C ASN A 164 22.90 10.86 19.84
N LYS A 165 22.43 9.77 20.46
CA LYS A 165 21.80 9.87 21.78
C LYS A 165 22.85 10.51 22.68
N VAL A 166 22.61 11.76 23.08
CA VAL A 166 23.38 12.48 24.09
C VAL A 166 23.67 11.49 25.21
N SER A 167 24.96 11.35 25.52
CA SER A 167 25.58 10.45 26.50
C SER A 167 24.56 9.63 27.32
N LYS A 168 24.39 8.35 26.98
CA LYS A 168 23.66 7.42 27.84
C LYS A 168 24.30 7.51 29.22
N SER A 169 23.52 7.90 30.23
CA SER A 169 23.85 7.62 31.62
C SER A 169 24.32 6.17 31.74
N PRO A 170 25.31 5.87 32.60
CA PRO A 170 25.97 4.57 32.63
C PRO A 170 24.91 3.49 32.68
N LYS A 171 24.94 2.56 31.71
CA LYS A 171 23.98 1.46 31.62
C LYS A 171 24.04 0.71 32.96
N LYS A 172 23.02 0.87 33.82
CA LYS A 172 22.86 0.02 35.01
C LYS A 172 22.99 -1.43 34.54
N ARG A 173 23.88 -2.22 35.18
CA ARG A 173 24.09 -3.63 34.85
C ARG A 173 22.73 -4.31 34.76
N ARG A 174 22.49 -5.09 33.70
CA ARG A 174 21.29 -5.93 33.58
C ARG A 174 21.21 -6.81 34.83
N GLY A 175 20.20 -6.58 35.66
CA GLY A 175 20.04 -7.28 36.93
C GLY A 175 18.75 -6.87 37.63
N ARG A 176 18.38 -7.65 38.66
CA ARG A 176 17.29 -7.33 39.58
C ARG A 176 17.53 -5.94 40.18
N PRO A 177 16.49 -5.09 40.35
CA PRO A 177 16.60 -3.85 41.13
C PRO A 177 17.26 -4.14 42.48
N ARG A 178 18.07 -3.21 43.01
CA ARG A 178 18.64 -3.39 44.35
C ARG A 178 17.49 -3.57 45.37
N LYS A 179 17.70 -4.40 46.39
CA LYS A 179 16.69 -4.66 47.43
C LYS A 179 16.28 -3.31 48.07
N GLY A 180 14.99 -2.95 47.96
CA GLY A 180 14.44 -1.65 48.40
C GLY A 180 14.27 -0.60 47.31
N GLU A 181 14.80 -0.80 46.09
CA GLU A 181 14.62 0.12 44.96
C GLU A 181 13.36 -0.30 44.16
N ALA A 182 12.35 0.57 44.08
CA ALA A 182 11.16 0.30 43.27
C ALA A 182 11.56 0.06 41.80
N PRO A 183 10.97 -0.94 41.11
CA PRO A 183 11.24 -1.14 39.69
C PRO A 183 10.93 0.14 38.93
N ALA A 184 11.86 0.63 38.11
CA ALA A 184 11.60 1.79 37.25
C ALA A 184 10.35 1.51 36.41
N MET A 185 9.37 2.41 36.47
CA MET A 185 8.16 2.31 35.66
C MET A 185 8.56 2.19 34.19
N LYS A 186 8.16 1.09 33.55
CA LYS A 186 8.45 0.87 32.13
C LYS A 186 7.71 1.95 31.35
N LYS A 187 8.45 2.77 30.60
CA LYS A 187 7.84 3.73 29.68
C LYS A 187 6.89 2.97 28.74
N PRO A 188 5.67 3.47 28.51
CA PRO A 188 4.70 2.79 27.66
C PRO A 188 5.28 2.64 26.25
N THR A 189 5.04 1.47 25.65
CA THR A 189 5.41 1.22 24.26
C THR A 189 4.59 2.10 23.31
N ARG A 190 5.04 2.27 22.07
CA ARG A 190 4.29 3.05 21.07
C ARG A 190 2.87 2.50 20.88
N VAL A 191 2.72 1.18 20.78
CA VAL A 191 1.42 0.51 20.63
C VAL A 191 0.50 0.80 21.82
N GLN A 192 1.03 0.80 23.04
CA GLN A 192 0.24 1.17 24.23
C GLN A 192 -0.20 2.63 24.21
N LYS A 193 0.64 3.55 23.73
CA LYS A 193 0.28 4.97 23.60
C LYS A 193 -0.81 5.18 22.56
N GLN A 194 -0.75 4.44 21.45
CA GLN A 194 -1.70 4.54 20.33
C GLN A 194 -3.16 4.30 20.75
N LEU A 195 -3.40 3.48 21.78
CA LEU A 195 -4.76 3.21 22.29
C LEU A 195 -5.51 4.48 22.76
N ASN A 196 -4.77 5.53 23.13
CA ASN A 196 -5.32 6.80 23.63
C ASN A 196 -5.04 7.97 22.67
N MET A 197 -4.61 7.71 21.44
CA MET A 197 -4.27 8.74 20.44
C MET A 197 -5.34 8.80 19.34
N THR A 198 -5.50 9.98 18.74
CA THR A 198 -6.25 10.11 17.49
C THR A 198 -5.45 9.55 16.32
N LEU A 199 -6.11 9.20 15.20
CA LEU A 199 -5.43 8.69 14.01
C LEU A 199 -4.30 9.62 13.54
N GLU A 200 -4.55 10.92 13.47
CA GLU A 200 -3.55 11.91 13.07
C GLU A 200 -2.33 11.92 14.00
N GLN A 201 -2.55 11.80 15.32
CA GLN A 201 -1.46 11.73 16.30
C GLN A 201 -0.65 10.44 16.12
N MET A 202 -1.33 9.30 15.89
CA MET A 202 -0.66 8.02 15.64
C MET A 202 0.22 8.09 14.38
N LEU A 203 -0.29 8.67 13.29
CA LEU A 203 0.45 8.82 12.03
C LEU A 203 1.66 9.76 12.19
N LYS A 204 1.52 10.86 12.95
CA LYS A 204 2.63 11.79 13.23
C LYS A 204 3.71 11.18 14.13
N ASP A 205 3.37 10.26 15.04
CA ASP A 205 4.34 9.60 15.93
C ASP A 205 5.14 8.48 15.22
N LEU A 206 4.66 7.98 14.07
CA LEU A 206 5.36 6.97 13.30
C LEU A 206 6.62 7.56 12.62
N PRO A 207 7.81 6.96 12.80
CA PRO A 207 8.99 7.36 12.07
C PRO A 207 8.77 7.13 10.57
N ILE A 208 8.99 8.18 9.78
CA ILE A 208 8.87 8.14 8.31
C ILE A 208 10.18 8.44 7.60
N ALA A 209 11.26 8.83 8.28
CA ALA A 209 12.54 9.12 7.64
C ALA A 209 13.16 7.87 7.00
N CYS A 210 13.88 8.04 5.88
CA CYS A 210 14.63 6.93 5.29
C CYS A 210 15.70 6.44 6.26
N ASP A 211 15.70 5.15 6.58
CA ASP A 211 16.71 4.55 7.44
C ASP A 211 17.07 3.12 7.04
N ARG A 212 17.71 2.37 7.93
CA ARG A 212 18.12 0.99 7.70
C ARG A 212 17.23 0.01 8.44
N GLY A 213 16.65 -0.92 7.70
CA GLY A 213 15.95 -2.08 8.23
C GLY A 213 16.84 -3.33 8.19
N SER A 214 16.49 -4.31 9.02
CA SER A 214 17.11 -5.63 9.02
C SER A 214 16.06 -6.72 9.23
N LYS A 215 16.14 -7.81 8.47
CA LYS A 215 15.26 -8.98 8.62
C LYS A 215 16.12 -10.24 8.56
N LYS A 216 15.78 -11.22 9.39
CA LYS A 216 16.36 -12.56 9.29
C LYS A 216 15.61 -13.31 8.19
N ASN A 217 16.33 -13.81 7.18
CA ASN A 217 15.72 -14.59 6.10
C ASN A 217 15.43 -16.03 6.57
N SER A 218 14.77 -16.81 5.71
CA SER A 218 14.39 -18.21 6.00
C SER A 218 15.60 -19.12 6.25
N GLN A 219 16.75 -18.80 5.66
CA GLN A 219 18.02 -19.51 5.85
C GLN A 219 18.77 -19.08 7.12
N GLY A 220 18.25 -18.07 7.83
CA GLY A 220 18.81 -17.57 9.08
C GLY A 220 19.84 -16.44 8.96
N TYR A 221 20.13 -15.96 7.74
CA TYR A 221 21.00 -14.81 7.52
C TYR A 221 20.28 -13.49 7.77
N ILE A 222 21.03 -12.48 8.24
CA ILE A 222 20.50 -11.13 8.43
C ILE A 222 20.67 -10.36 7.14
N GLU A 223 19.57 -10.05 6.48
CA GLU A 223 19.52 -9.13 5.36
C GLU A 223 19.24 -7.72 5.86
N THR A 224 19.99 -6.75 5.34
CA THR A 224 19.77 -5.34 5.64
C THR A 224 19.41 -4.57 4.38
N TRP A 225 18.59 -3.54 4.51
CA TRP A 225 18.26 -2.65 3.41
C TRP A 225 18.18 -1.20 3.88
N THR A 226 18.40 -0.28 2.95
CA THR A 226 18.15 1.14 3.15
C THR A 226 16.84 1.52 2.46
N GLY A 227 15.97 2.23 3.16
CA GLY A 227 14.71 2.71 2.63
C GLY A 227 13.59 2.70 3.67
N TYR A 228 12.49 2.06 3.30
CA TYR A 228 11.22 2.13 4.02
C TYR A 228 10.59 0.76 4.21
N LYS A 229 9.46 0.76 4.89
CA LYS A 229 8.54 -0.36 5.02
C LYS A 229 7.13 0.14 4.72
N LEU A 230 6.45 -0.53 3.81
CA LEU A 230 5.06 -0.25 3.45
C LEU A 230 4.19 -1.31 4.11
N HIS A 231 3.28 -0.89 4.98
CA HIS A 231 2.30 -1.75 5.65
C HIS A 231 1.01 -1.67 4.87
N ILE A 232 0.41 -2.80 4.53
CA ILE A 232 -0.80 -2.88 3.70
C ILE A 232 -1.84 -3.76 4.39
N ASP A 233 -3.06 -3.25 4.48
CA ASP A 233 -4.23 -4.04 4.79
C ASP A 233 -4.86 -4.51 3.48
N THR A 234 -4.92 -5.83 3.31
CA THR A 234 -5.42 -6.49 2.12
C THR A 234 -6.72 -7.20 2.46
N ALA A 235 -7.83 -6.77 1.89
CA ALA A 235 -9.12 -7.46 1.99
C ALA A 235 -9.17 -8.70 1.09
N ASP A 236 -10.33 -9.35 1.07
CA ASP A 236 -10.60 -10.49 0.22
C ASP A 236 -10.26 -10.22 -1.24
N ASN A 237 -9.94 -11.30 -1.94
CA ASN A 237 -9.50 -11.25 -3.33
C ASN A 237 -8.27 -10.36 -3.56
N GLY A 238 -7.45 -10.08 -2.53
CA GLY A 238 -6.18 -9.38 -2.70
C GLY A 238 -6.34 -7.89 -3.00
N ILE A 239 -7.43 -7.27 -2.59
CA ILE A 239 -7.66 -5.82 -2.75
C ILE A 239 -6.93 -5.08 -1.61
N PRO A 240 -5.95 -4.22 -1.90
CA PRO A 240 -5.37 -3.37 -0.87
C PRO A 240 -6.35 -2.26 -0.49
N VAL A 241 -6.69 -2.15 0.80
CA VAL A 241 -7.73 -1.24 1.33
C VAL A 241 -7.11 -0.01 2.01
N ALA A 242 -5.98 -0.21 2.67
CA ALA A 242 -5.23 0.83 3.33
C ALA A 242 -3.74 0.54 3.27
N ALA A 243 -2.93 1.60 3.32
CA ALA A 243 -1.49 1.47 3.41
C ALA A 243 -0.88 2.60 4.23
N ILE A 244 0.24 2.31 4.91
CA ILE A 244 1.04 3.28 5.66
C ILE A 244 2.52 3.05 5.32
N LEU A 245 3.26 4.13 5.05
CA LEU A 245 4.71 4.10 4.90
C LEU A 245 5.40 4.48 6.21
N THR A 246 6.37 3.68 6.63
CA THR A 246 7.24 3.99 7.77
C THR A 246 8.72 3.83 7.41
N SER A 247 9.61 4.32 8.27
CA SER A 247 11.03 4.00 8.23
C SER A 247 11.24 2.48 8.22
N ALA A 248 12.31 2.02 7.57
CA ALA A 248 12.63 0.60 7.45
C ALA A 248 12.88 -0.09 8.82
N SER A 249 13.35 0.64 9.83
CA SER A 249 13.61 0.07 11.16
C SER A 249 12.38 -0.07 12.07
N VAL A 250 11.22 0.45 11.66
CA VAL A 250 9.99 0.35 12.45
C VAL A 250 9.50 -1.10 12.51
N HIS A 251 9.10 -1.55 13.70
CA HIS A 251 8.53 -2.87 13.89
C HIS A 251 7.07 -2.89 13.43
N ASP A 252 6.67 -3.96 12.76
CA ASP A 252 5.39 -4.12 12.05
C ASP A 252 4.19 -3.85 12.96
N SER A 253 4.24 -4.37 14.18
CA SER A 253 3.21 -4.15 15.21
C SER A 253 2.89 -2.67 15.49
N GLN A 254 3.82 -1.74 15.25
CA GLN A 254 3.62 -0.32 15.53
C GLN A 254 2.71 0.37 14.52
N ALA A 255 2.56 -0.18 13.31
CA ALA A 255 1.62 0.35 12.32
C ALA A 255 0.23 -0.31 12.43
N ALA A 256 0.06 -1.34 13.27
CA ALA A 256 -1.13 -2.17 13.29
C ALA A 256 -2.41 -1.42 13.68
N ILE A 257 -2.36 -0.67 14.79
CA ILE A 257 -3.50 0.11 15.28
C ILE A 257 -3.88 1.22 14.29
N PRO A 258 -2.97 2.12 13.86
CA PRO A 258 -3.35 3.17 12.92
C PRO A 258 -3.84 2.62 11.59
N LEU A 259 -3.26 1.52 11.10
CA LEU A 259 -3.72 0.88 9.87
C LEU A 259 -5.13 0.28 10.03
N ALA A 260 -5.41 -0.39 11.16
CA ALA A 260 -6.74 -0.88 11.49
C ALA A 260 -7.79 0.23 11.54
N THR A 261 -7.45 1.38 12.15
CA THR A 261 -8.34 2.55 12.21
C THR A 261 -8.65 3.10 10.81
N ILE A 262 -7.66 3.13 9.90
CA ILE A 262 -7.89 3.57 8.51
C ILE A 262 -8.82 2.58 7.81
N THR A 263 -8.57 1.28 7.97
CA THR A 263 -9.35 0.22 7.34
C THR A 263 -10.80 0.23 7.81
N SER A 264 -11.06 0.35 9.12
CA SER A 264 -12.43 0.41 9.66
C SER A 264 -13.22 1.63 9.17
N ASN A 265 -12.53 2.73 8.82
CA ASN A 265 -13.16 3.92 8.24
C ASN A 265 -13.46 3.78 6.74
N ARG A 266 -12.96 2.73 6.08
CA ARG A 266 -13.04 2.52 4.63
C ARG A 266 -13.88 1.30 4.23
N THR A 267 -13.86 0.24 5.03
CA THR A 267 -14.58 -1.00 4.79
C THR A 267 -15.04 -1.61 6.12
N HIS A 268 -15.92 -2.60 6.06
CA HIS A 268 -16.30 -3.42 7.22
C HIS A 268 -15.74 -4.82 7.04
N ASN A 269 -15.09 -5.36 8.08
CA ASN A 269 -14.58 -6.72 8.07
C ASN A 269 -14.86 -7.45 9.38
N PHE A 270 -14.90 -8.79 9.32
CA PHE A 270 -15.15 -9.61 10.51
C PHE A 270 -13.85 -10.12 11.14
N TYR A 271 -12.85 -10.47 10.33
CA TYR A 271 -11.61 -11.08 10.81
C TYR A 271 -10.40 -10.22 10.48
N ASP A 272 -9.46 -10.12 11.41
CA ASP A 272 -8.15 -9.50 11.21
C ASP A 272 -7.07 -10.59 11.25
N LEU A 273 -6.43 -10.88 10.11
CA LEU A 273 -5.41 -11.93 9.98
C LEU A 273 -4.01 -11.31 10.05
N MET A 274 -3.19 -11.77 11.00
CA MET A 274 -1.82 -11.27 11.18
C MET A 274 -0.83 -12.36 11.58
N ASP A 275 0.46 -12.14 11.28
CA ASP A 275 1.53 -13.03 11.73
C ASP A 275 1.95 -12.79 13.19
N SER A 276 2.87 -13.61 13.67
CA SER A 276 3.35 -13.55 15.07
C SER A 276 4.15 -12.29 15.42
N ALA A 277 4.51 -11.44 14.45
CA ALA A 277 5.09 -10.14 14.74
C ALA A 277 4.04 -9.18 15.33
N TYR A 278 2.75 -9.44 15.09
CA TYR A 278 1.63 -8.65 15.60
C TYR A 278 1.06 -9.20 16.91
N ASP A 279 1.59 -10.29 17.47
CA ASP A 279 1.15 -10.86 18.74
C ASP A 279 1.44 -9.91 19.92
N GLN A 280 0.49 -9.01 20.17
CA GLN A 280 0.44 -8.09 21.31
C GLN A 280 -1.01 -7.96 21.77
N LYS A 281 -1.21 -7.94 23.09
CA LYS A 281 -2.54 -7.86 23.70
C LYS A 281 -3.28 -6.61 23.24
N GLU A 282 -2.57 -5.49 23.18
CA GLU A 282 -3.12 -4.19 22.78
C GLU A 282 -3.69 -4.20 21.35
N ILE A 283 -3.07 -4.94 20.42
CA ILE A 283 -3.53 -5.07 19.03
C ILE A 283 -4.80 -5.92 18.97
N ALA A 284 -4.81 -7.06 19.67
CA ALA A 284 -5.98 -7.93 19.74
C ALA A 284 -7.17 -7.23 20.42
N ASP A 285 -6.93 -6.49 21.50
CA ASP A 285 -7.95 -5.74 22.22
C ASP A 285 -8.51 -4.60 21.35
N TYR A 286 -7.66 -3.91 20.57
CA TYR A 286 -8.12 -2.89 19.63
C TYR A 286 -8.95 -3.48 18.48
N SER A 287 -8.54 -4.61 17.93
CA SER A 287 -9.31 -5.35 16.92
C SER A 287 -10.71 -5.74 17.44
N ARG A 288 -10.79 -6.28 18.67
CA ARG A 288 -12.08 -6.57 19.31
C ARG A 288 -12.92 -5.32 19.58
N LYS A 289 -12.29 -4.19 19.92
CA LYS A 289 -12.99 -2.90 20.07
C LYS A 289 -13.65 -2.43 18.77
N LEU A 290 -13.11 -2.82 17.62
CA LEU A 290 -13.72 -2.58 16.30
C LEU A 290 -14.78 -3.64 15.94
N ASN A 291 -15.14 -4.54 16.87
CA ASN A 291 -16.00 -5.71 16.66
C ASN A 291 -15.45 -6.75 15.68
N HIS A 292 -14.12 -6.82 15.53
CA HIS A 292 -13.46 -7.83 14.72
C HIS A 292 -12.95 -9.00 15.56
N VAL A 293 -12.71 -10.15 14.92
CA VAL A 293 -12.07 -11.32 15.49
C VAL A 293 -10.59 -11.35 15.07
N PRO A 294 -9.65 -11.07 15.99
CA PRO A 294 -8.21 -11.13 15.67
C PRO A 294 -7.73 -12.59 15.58
N LEU A 295 -7.28 -12.99 14.40
CA LEU A 295 -6.58 -14.26 14.16
C LEU A 295 -5.10 -13.97 13.98
N ILE A 296 -4.35 -14.02 15.09
CA ILE A 296 -2.93 -13.67 15.14
C ILE A 296 -2.13 -14.91 15.56
N ASP A 297 -1.09 -15.23 14.79
CA ASP A 297 -0.17 -16.32 15.16
C ASP A 297 0.48 -16.05 16.52
N VAL A 298 0.45 -17.02 17.43
CA VAL A 298 1.00 -16.85 18.78
C VAL A 298 2.53 -16.81 18.72
N ASN A 299 3.14 -15.81 19.36
CA ASN A 299 4.58 -15.72 19.53
C ASN A 299 4.98 -16.29 20.89
N PRO A 300 5.60 -17.48 20.97
CA PRO A 300 6.01 -18.07 22.25
C PRO A 300 7.14 -17.27 22.92
N ARG A 301 7.77 -16.32 22.22
CA ARG A 301 8.88 -15.47 22.70
C ARG A 301 10.00 -16.32 23.29
N ARG A 302 10.16 -16.32 24.62
CA ARG A 302 11.16 -17.13 25.36
C ARG A 302 10.52 -18.23 26.21
N ASN A 303 9.21 -18.38 26.20
CA ASN A 303 8.50 -19.39 26.97
C ASN A 303 8.62 -20.75 26.27
N LYS A 304 9.43 -21.65 26.84
CA LYS A 304 9.67 -22.99 26.29
C LYS A 304 8.43 -23.88 26.39
N GLU A 305 7.76 -23.87 27.54
CA GLU A 305 6.54 -24.65 27.79
C GLU A 305 5.44 -24.29 26.80
N LEU A 306 5.23 -22.98 26.55
CA LEU A 306 4.26 -22.53 25.56
C LEU A 306 4.64 -22.99 24.14
N LYS A 307 5.93 -22.96 23.78
CA LYS A 307 6.40 -23.45 22.48
C LYS A 307 6.17 -24.95 22.31
N GLU A 308 6.44 -25.74 23.34
CA GLU A 308 6.21 -27.18 23.37
C GLU A 308 4.72 -27.50 23.28
N SER A 309 3.89 -26.81 24.07
CA SER A 309 2.43 -26.93 24.04
C SER A 309 1.86 -26.63 22.65
N LEU A 310 2.25 -25.52 22.02
CA LEU A 310 1.83 -25.17 20.65
C LEU A 310 2.29 -26.23 19.63
N GLY A 311 3.48 -26.80 19.81
CA GLY A 311 4.00 -27.87 18.96
C GLY A 311 3.20 -29.17 19.09
N SER A 312 2.89 -29.58 20.34
CA SER A 312 2.07 -30.75 20.64
C SER A 312 0.65 -30.60 20.10
N GLU A 313 0.03 -29.44 20.28
CA GLU A 313 -1.30 -29.13 19.74
C GLU A 313 -1.31 -29.21 18.21
N LYS A 314 -0.32 -28.62 17.54
CA LYS A 314 -0.19 -28.69 16.08
C LYS A 314 -0.03 -30.13 15.59
N LYS A 315 0.72 -30.97 16.33
CA LYS A 315 0.87 -32.39 16.02
C LYS A 315 -0.45 -33.15 16.23
N ALA A 316 -1.15 -32.91 17.34
CA ALA A 316 -2.43 -33.53 17.65
C ALA A 316 -3.48 -33.23 16.57
N ARG A 317 -3.63 -31.95 16.18
CA ARG A 317 -4.52 -31.53 15.08
C ARG A 317 -4.22 -32.26 13.77
N LYS A 318 -2.93 -32.37 13.43
CA LYS A 318 -2.51 -33.09 12.22
C LYS A 318 -2.84 -34.58 12.29
N THR A 319 -2.61 -35.23 13.43
CA THR A 319 -2.91 -36.66 13.63
C THR A 319 -4.41 -36.93 13.54
N LEU A 320 -5.23 -36.05 14.11
CA LEU A 320 -6.69 -36.18 14.13
C LEU A 320 -7.36 -35.70 12.84
N ASN A 321 -6.59 -35.18 11.87
CA ASN A 321 -7.11 -34.48 10.69
C ASN A 321 -8.14 -33.41 11.05
N TRP A 322 -7.93 -32.74 12.19
CA TRP A 322 -8.86 -31.75 12.72
C TRP A 322 -8.43 -30.34 12.28
N GLU A 323 -9.31 -29.68 11.54
CA GLU A 323 -9.09 -28.31 11.07
C GLU A 323 -10.18 -27.37 11.64
N PRO A 324 -9.87 -26.61 12.70
CA PRO A 324 -10.78 -25.58 13.22
C PRO A 324 -11.08 -24.52 12.17
N ALA A 325 -12.29 -23.94 12.21
CA ALA A 325 -12.72 -22.92 11.25
C ALA A 325 -11.76 -21.71 11.22
N GLU A 326 -11.21 -21.32 12.37
CA GLU A 326 -10.21 -20.25 12.48
C GLU A 326 -8.91 -20.60 11.75
N ALA A 327 -8.48 -21.86 11.80
CA ALA A 327 -7.29 -22.33 11.11
C ALA A 327 -7.49 -22.30 9.59
N THR A 328 -8.68 -22.68 9.11
CA THR A 328 -9.05 -22.58 7.69
C THR A 328 -9.05 -21.12 7.23
N ARG A 329 -9.69 -20.22 7.98
CA ARG A 329 -9.71 -18.78 7.69
C ARG A 329 -8.30 -18.18 7.68
N TYR A 330 -7.45 -18.59 8.63
CA TYR A 330 -6.08 -18.08 8.72
C TYR A 330 -5.24 -18.34 7.45
N LYS A 331 -5.54 -19.40 6.67
CA LYS A 331 -4.86 -19.68 5.39
C LYS A 331 -5.00 -18.52 4.38
N ALA A 332 -6.07 -17.73 4.47
CA ALA A 332 -6.29 -16.58 3.61
C ALA A 332 -5.28 -15.44 3.82
N ARG A 333 -4.51 -15.45 4.93
CA ARG A 333 -3.41 -14.50 5.20
C ARG A 333 -2.41 -14.40 4.05
N SER A 334 -2.20 -15.50 3.33
CA SER A 334 -1.36 -15.56 2.12
C SER A 334 -1.78 -14.55 1.04
N GLY A 335 -3.00 -14.01 1.10
CA GLY A 335 -3.46 -12.92 0.25
C GLY A 335 -2.62 -11.66 0.37
N ALA A 336 -2.21 -11.26 1.58
CA ALA A 336 -1.37 -10.09 1.78
C ALA A 336 0.02 -10.27 1.17
N GLU A 337 0.61 -11.46 1.30
CA GLU A 337 1.90 -11.80 0.69
C GLU A 337 1.84 -11.71 -0.84
N ARG A 338 0.75 -12.21 -1.44
CA ARG A 338 0.50 -12.08 -2.90
C ARG A 338 0.32 -10.62 -3.32
N THR A 339 -0.44 -9.82 -2.59
CA THR A 339 -0.61 -8.38 -2.86
C THR A 339 0.72 -7.65 -2.80
N ASN A 340 1.53 -7.93 -1.78
CA ASN A 340 2.88 -7.37 -1.62
C ASN A 340 3.81 -7.76 -2.79
N ALA A 341 3.75 -9.01 -3.24
CA ALA A 341 4.51 -9.49 -4.40
C ALA A 341 4.07 -8.80 -5.69
N ARG A 342 2.76 -8.76 -5.98
CA ARG A 342 2.22 -8.10 -7.18
C ARG A 342 2.55 -6.61 -7.21
N LEU A 343 2.40 -5.90 -6.09
CA LEU A 343 2.78 -4.49 -6.02
C LEU A 343 4.26 -4.28 -6.43
N LYS A 344 5.15 -5.15 -5.95
CA LYS A 344 6.57 -5.09 -6.23
C LYS A 344 6.93 -5.46 -7.67
N ASP A 345 6.33 -6.54 -8.17
CA ASP A 345 6.73 -7.18 -9.41
C ASP A 345 5.98 -6.62 -10.62
N GLU A 346 4.74 -6.17 -10.46
CA GLU A 346 3.86 -5.72 -11.55
C GLU A 346 3.56 -4.22 -11.51
N PHE A 347 3.49 -3.60 -10.32
CA PHE A 347 2.99 -2.20 -10.17
C PHE A 347 4.05 -1.20 -9.70
N GLY A 348 5.32 -1.45 -10.03
CA GLY A 348 6.41 -0.50 -9.80
C GLY A 348 6.93 -0.39 -8.36
N GLY A 349 6.52 -1.27 -7.44
CA GLY A 349 6.97 -1.23 -6.04
C GLY A 349 8.47 -1.48 -5.86
N ARG A 350 9.15 -2.14 -6.82
CA ARG A 350 10.62 -2.29 -6.84
C ARG A 350 11.36 -1.10 -7.46
N THR A 351 10.68 -0.27 -8.25
CA THR A 351 11.30 0.76 -9.10
C THR A 351 11.09 2.16 -8.54
N VAL A 352 11.27 2.32 -7.22
CA VAL A 352 11.25 3.62 -6.56
C VAL A 352 12.48 4.44 -6.97
N ARG A 353 12.25 5.51 -7.75
CA ARG A 353 13.29 6.41 -8.28
C ARG A 353 13.16 7.86 -7.78
N VAL A 354 12.39 8.05 -6.72
CA VAL A 354 12.16 9.35 -6.07
C VAL A 354 12.80 9.38 -4.69
N ARG A 355 12.99 10.58 -4.14
CA ARG A 355 13.60 10.81 -2.82
C ARG A 355 12.63 11.53 -1.90
N GLY A 356 12.70 11.22 -0.61
CA GLY A 356 11.87 11.77 0.44
C GLY A 356 10.57 10.97 0.66
N PRO A 357 10.12 10.82 1.92
CA PRO A 357 9.06 9.90 2.29
C PRO A 357 7.73 10.17 1.58
N ARG A 358 7.33 11.45 1.46
CA ARG A 358 6.08 11.84 0.78
C ARG A 358 6.05 11.40 -0.68
N LYS A 359 7.14 11.65 -1.41
CA LYS A 359 7.28 11.27 -2.83
C LYS A 359 7.32 9.76 -2.99
N VAL A 360 8.04 9.06 -2.10
CA VAL A 360 8.09 7.59 -2.10
C VAL A 360 6.71 7.01 -1.84
N PHE A 361 5.97 7.54 -0.87
CA PHE A 361 4.62 7.09 -0.57
C PHE A 361 3.68 7.34 -1.74
N CYS A 362 3.69 8.54 -2.33
CA CYS A 362 2.92 8.87 -3.54
C CYS A 362 3.19 7.88 -4.69
N HIS A 363 4.45 7.51 -4.96
CA HIS A 363 4.79 6.52 -5.99
C HIS A 363 4.18 5.15 -5.69
N LEU A 364 4.30 4.70 -4.43
CA LEU A 364 3.74 3.43 -3.99
C LEU A 364 2.22 3.44 -4.04
N MET A 365 1.59 4.55 -3.65
CA MET A 365 0.14 4.72 -3.63
C MET A 365 -0.46 4.77 -5.03
N ILE A 366 0.25 5.29 -6.04
CA ILE A 366 -0.15 5.12 -7.45
C ILE A 366 -0.13 3.63 -7.83
N GLY A 367 0.88 2.88 -7.41
CA GLY A 367 0.95 1.43 -7.61
C GLY A 367 -0.17 0.67 -6.91
N VAL A 368 -0.44 1.00 -5.65
CA VAL A 368 -1.55 0.45 -4.84
C VAL A 368 -2.90 0.76 -5.50
N LEU A 369 -3.13 2.01 -5.89
CA LEU A 369 -4.35 2.44 -6.61
C LEU A 369 -4.55 1.66 -7.91
N THR A 370 -3.50 1.50 -8.70
CA THR A 370 -3.54 0.77 -9.96
C THR A 370 -3.83 -0.72 -9.72
N LEU A 371 -3.20 -1.32 -8.70
CA LEU A 371 -3.46 -2.70 -8.29
C LEU A 371 -4.90 -2.89 -7.80
N THR A 372 -5.42 -1.97 -6.98
CA THR A 372 -6.82 -1.96 -6.52
C THR A 372 -7.77 -1.97 -7.71
N ALA A 373 -7.58 -1.06 -8.67
CA ALA A 373 -8.41 -0.99 -9.86
C ALA A 373 -8.31 -2.27 -10.73
N ASP A 374 -7.11 -2.84 -10.92
CA ASP A 374 -6.95 -4.12 -11.62
C ASP A 374 -7.68 -5.28 -10.91
N ARG A 375 -7.63 -5.34 -9.57
CA ARG A 375 -8.36 -6.37 -8.81
C ARG A 375 -9.87 -6.19 -8.90
N LEU A 376 -10.35 -4.96 -8.77
CA LEU A 376 -11.79 -4.66 -8.87
C LEU A 376 -12.33 -5.04 -10.26
N MET A 377 -11.60 -4.73 -11.34
CA MET A 377 -12.02 -5.10 -12.69
C MET A 377 -12.13 -6.62 -12.89
N ARG A 378 -11.14 -7.39 -12.42
CA ARG A 378 -11.12 -8.86 -12.52
C ARG A 378 -12.21 -9.57 -11.72
N MET A 379 -12.91 -8.86 -10.83
CA MET A 379 -14.06 -9.41 -10.11
C MET A 379 -15.37 -9.20 -10.85
N ILE A 380 -15.39 -8.33 -11.85
CA ILE A 380 -16.62 -7.97 -12.58
C ILE A 380 -16.59 -8.52 -14.02
N MET A 381 -15.40 -8.64 -14.62
CA MET A 381 -15.15 -9.45 -15.82
C MET A 381 -15.00 -10.91 -15.44
#